data_AF-A0AAE1DLC8-F1
#
_entry.id   AF-A0AAE1DLC8-F1
#
_cell.length_a   1.000
_cell.length_b   1.000
_cell.length_c   1.000
_cell.angle_alpha   90.00
_cell.angle_beta   90.00
_cell.angle_gamma   90.00
#
_symmetry.space_group_name_H-M   'P 1'
#
loop_
_entity.id
_entity.type
_entity.pdbx_description
1 polymer ?
#
loop_
_entity_poly.entity_id
_entity_poly.type
_entity_poly.pdbx_seq_one_letter_code
_entity_poly.pdbx_strand_id
1 'polypeptide(L)'
;MKRNGAGITIIFLICFLSVELWRGDSANIASHLKVHIKDVQEMDCEVHRQGCKLKLSAVGTAKEVDSKAQEHQSDFYMQQRRDAIAKACARLPPQDISRNMHHAMTSRLHRFLYCPVEKSASTFWRRFMYQLVLTQPMQSPFDVSVQTVYSGKFPISQVQVTESGEALDKMLLSFTKMLFIREPYSRLLSAYVDKLLAPNPILWSMWGLPSVALCHEPATKPWCKDRSGYIRHQQNIFPAGDVEQPVSKVGLDGTASTSCGEDVTFPEYVKLATTTLARTNAHVMPIYRMCSPCYVNYTVIGHMETFDKDVRLLLPKINVTESQVNLEKMDANVAYDAIEDSVHDSMSKAWLKQSLKCISKLEVVRRIWRKLQIRGFISWRIKPSDFNLDHLSVLNMDGPALIKVLVSANGRSSNKTELKLQKKQALKEAYSLLQPDQLKEISDTFGPDFTLFGFQQRPKAFEDFSRADFINTGALDLSKDWSMERVL
;
A
#
# COMPACT_ATOMS: atom_id res chain seq x y z
N MET A 1 -58.87 -35.54 3.05
CA MET A 1 -58.68 -34.08 2.85
C MET A 1 -58.54 -33.40 4.21
N LYS A 2 -57.33 -33.04 4.63
CA LYS A 2 -57.09 -31.96 5.62
C LYS A 2 -55.90 -31.16 5.13
N ARG A 3 -56.19 -29.90 4.75
CA ARG A 3 -55.25 -28.91 4.21
C ARG A 3 -54.32 -28.42 5.33
N ASN A 4 -53.02 -28.39 5.05
CA ASN A 4 -52.00 -27.78 5.91
C ASN A 4 -52.15 -26.25 5.92
N GLY A 5 -52.60 -25.69 7.04
CA GLY A 5 -52.75 -24.24 7.25
C GLY A 5 -51.48 -23.51 7.69
N ALA A 6 -50.37 -24.21 7.95
CA ALA A 6 -49.14 -23.62 8.48
C ALA A 6 -48.31 -22.83 7.43
N GLY A 7 -48.42 -23.19 6.15
CA GLY A 7 -47.67 -22.52 5.07
C GLY A 7 -48.16 -21.12 4.73
N ILE A 8 -49.44 -20.82 4.99
CA ILE A 8 -50.03 -19.52 4.65
C ILE A 8 -49.58 -18.46 5.67
N THR A 9 -49.49 -18.80 6.95
CA THR A 9 -49.14 -17.85 8.03
C THR A 9 -47.69 -17.35 7.95
N ILE A 10 -46.74 -18.20 7.53
CA ILE A 10 -45.32 -17.83 7.39
C ILE A 10 -45.11 -16.90 6.18
N ILE A 11 -45.82 -17.14 5.08
CA ILE A 11 -45.72 -16.31 3.87
C ILE A 11 -46.31 -14.90 4.13
N PHE A 12 -47.39 -14.80 4.89
CA PHE A 12 -47.96 -13.51 5.30
C PHE A 12 -47.01 -12.71 6.21
N LEU A 13 -46.30 -13.36 7.14
CA LEU A 13 -45.35 -12.68 8.03
C LEU A 13 -44.13 -12.13 7.27
N ILE A 14 -43.60 -12.89 6.31
CA ILE A 14 -42.47 -12.47 5.49
C ILE A 14 -42.87 -11.31 4.56
N CYS A 15 -44.07 -11.36 3.96
CA CYS A 15 -44.57 -10.27 3.12
C CYS A 15 -44.83 -8.99 3.92
N PHE A 16 -45.36 -9.09 5.15
CA PHE A 16 -45.65 -7.90 5.97
C PHE A 16 -44.38 -7.24 6.52
N LEU A 17 -43.39 -8.03 6.95
CA LEU A 17 -42.09 -7.51 7.37
C LEU A 17 -41.32 -6.86 6.22
N SER A 18 -41.49 -7.36 4.99
CA SER A 18 -40.90 -6.75 3.78
C SER A 18 -41.51 -5.38 3.46
N VAL A 19 -42.79 -5.15 3.76
CA VAL A 19 -43.50 -3.87 3.54
C VAL A 19 -43.15 -2.83 4.61
N GLU A 20 -43.00 -3.25 5.87
CA GLU A 20 -42.62 -2.36 6.98
C GLU A 20 -41.14 -1.94 6.94
N LEU A 21 -40.23 -2.84 6.53
CA LEU A 21 -38.81 -2.52 6.29
C LEU A 21 -38.61 -1.50 5.17
N TRP A 22 -39.54 -1.40 4.23
CA TRP A 22 -39.50 -0.40 3.16
C TRP A 22 -40.00 0.98 3.61
N ARG A 23 -40.77 1.06 4.72
CA ARG A 23 -41.34 2.32 5.26
C ARG A 23 -40.50 3.00 6.34
N GLY A 24 -39.45 2.35 6.85
CA GLY A 24 -38.42 3.00 7.66
C GLY A 24 -38.78 3.34 9.11
N ASP A 25 -39.84 2.75 9.68
CA ASP A 25 -40.23 2.99 11.08
C ASP A 25 -39.68 1.91 12.03
N SER A 26 -38.56 2.22 12.70
CA SER A 26 -37.80 1.28 13.54
C SER A 26 -38.43 1.00 14.92
N ALA A 27 -39.43 1.78 15.35
CA ALA A 27 -40.04 1.65 16.67
C ALA A 27 -41.09 0.51 16.76
N ASN A 28 -41.77 0.16 15.66
CA ASN A 28 -42.80 -0.90 15.64
C ASN A 28 -42.24 -2.32 15.44
N ILE A 29 -41.04 -2.45 14.87
CA ILE A 29 -40.39 -3.75 14.64
C ILE A 29 -39.98 -4.40 15.97
N ALA A 30 -39.50 -3.61 16.94
CA ALA A 30 -39.03 -4.09 18.23
C ALA A 30 -40.16 -4.52 19.19
N SER A 31 -41.35 -3.93 19.09
CA SER A 31 -42.50 -4.30 19.93
C SER A 31 -43.16 -5.59 19.45
N HIS A 32 -43.22 -5.84 18.13
CA HIS A 32 -43.80 -7.07 17.58
C HIS A 32 -42.85 -8.27 17.58
N LEU A 33 -41.53 -8.08 17.46
CA LEU A 33 -40.57 -9.19 17.64
C LEU A 33 -40.63 -9.78 19.06
N LYS A 34 -41.01 -8.99 20.07
CA LYS A 34 -41.19 -9.48 21.46
C LYS A 34 -42.42 -10.38 21.63
N VAL A 35 -43.39 -10.35 20.72
CA VAL A 35 -44.64 -11.12 20.84
C VAL A 35 -44.55 -12.47 20.10
N HIS A 36 -43.71 -12.60 19.07
CA HIS A 36 -43.65 -13.84 18.26
C HIS A 36 -42.45 -14.76 18.49
N ILE A 37 -41.47 -14.42 19.35
CA ILE A 37 -40.44 -15.37 19.81
C ILE A 37 -40.98 -16.21 21.00
N LYS A 38 -42.13 -16.84 20.83
CA LYS A 38 -42.61 -17.88 21.76
C LYS A 38 -43.00 -19.19 21.12
N ASP A 39 -43.24 -19.26 19.81
CA ASP A 39 -43.83 -20.46 19.20
C ASP A 39 -43.12 -20.93 17.93
N VAL A 40 -41.82 -21.26 18.03
CA VAL A 40 -41.20 -22.23 17.10
C VAL A 40 -40.28 -23.14 17.92
N GLN A 41 -40.84 -24.26 18.39
CA GLN A 41 -40.09 -25.45 18.79
C GLN A 41 -40.64 -26.63 17.96
N GLU A 42 -39.79 -27.27 17.17
CA GLU A 42 -40.08 -28.60 16.63
C GLU A 42 -40.17 -29.59 17.79
N MET A 43 -41.23 -30.41 17.79
CA MET A 43 -41.63 -31.25 18.91
C MET A 43 -41.76 -32.69 18.40
N ASP A 44 -40.72 -33.51 18.60
CA ASP A 44 -40.85 -34.96 18.53
C ASP A 44 -41.03 -35.49 19.97
N CYS A 45 -42.18 -36.09 20.24
CA CYS A 45 -42.48 -36.76 21.51
C CYS A 45 -43.04 -38.15 21.20
N GLU A 46 -42.25 -39.18 21.45
CA GLU A 46 -42.76 -40.55 21.61
C GLU A 46 -43.44 -40.68 22.99
N VAL A 47 -44.63 -41.25 23.00
CA VAL A 47 -45.47 -41.41 24.19
C VAL A 47 -44.94 -42.58 25.01
N HIS A 48 -44.27 -42.30 26.13
CA HIS A 48 -44.24 -43.21 27.27
C HIS A 48 -44.49 -42.47 28.59
N ARG A 49 -45.36 -43.08 29.40
CA ARG A 49 -45.79 -42.60 30.73
C ARG A 49 -44.59 -42.45 31.66
N GLN A 50 -44.09 -41.22 31.82
CA GLN A 50 -43.61 -40.58 33.06
C GLN A 50 -42.78 -39.34 32.71
N GLY A 51 -43.34 -38.14 32.93
CA GLY A 51 -42.63 -36.85 33.09
C GLY A 51 -41.73 -36.36 31.95
N CYS A 52 -42.18 -35.36 31.19
CA CYS A 52 -41.34 -34.66 30.23
C CYS A 52 -40.30 -33.77 30.96
N LYS A 53 -39.02 -34.15 30.95
CA LYS A 53 -37.90 -33.27 31.36
C LYS A 53 -37.42 -32.49 30.13
N LEU A 54 -37.71 -31.20 30.09
CA LEU A 54 -37.06 -30.24 29.18
C LEU A 54 -35.56 -30.20 29.47
N LYS A 55 -34.73 -30.72 28.54
CA LYS A 55 -33.31 -30.37 28.45
C LYS A 55 -33.21 -29.13 27.56
N LEU A 56 -33.02 -27.96 28.16
CA LEU A 56 -32.51 -26.79 27.46
C LEU A 56 -31.07 -27.11 27.03
N SER A 57 -30.81 -27.23 25.73
CA SER A 57 -29.46 -27.06 25.20
C SER A 57 -29.09 -25.58 25.33
N ALA A 58 -27.93 -25.33 25.94
CA ALA A 58 -27.45 -23.99 26.20
C ALA A 58 -27.31 -23.19 24.89
N VAL A 59 -28.11 -22.13 24.74
CA VAL A 59 -27.79 -21.04 23.81
C VAL A 59 -26.48 -20.44 24.32
N GLY A 60 -25.45 -20.44 23.49
CA GLY A 60 -24.11 -19.97 23.85
C GLY A 60 -24.11 -18.58 24.47
N THR A 61 -23.06 -18.24 25.21
CA THR A 61 -22.96 -16.97 25.94
C THR A 61 -23.07 -15.78 24.97
N ALA A 62 -23.54 -14.62 25.43
CA ALA A 62 -23.67 -13.42 24.58
C ALA A 62 -22.36 -13.05 23.84
N LYS A 63 -21.20 -13.36 24.44
CA LYS A 63 -19.88 -13.23 23.80
C LYS A 63 -19.65 -14.20 22.64
N GLU A 64 -20.15 -15.44 22.74
CA GLU A 64 -20.05 -16.44 21.67
C GLU A 64 -20.99 -16.13 20.49
N VAL A 65 -22.14 -15.53 20.76
CA VAL A 65 -23.07 -15.08 19.72
C VAL A 65 -22.50 -13.86 18.98
N ASP A 66 -21.92 -12.90 19.70
CA ASP A 66 -21.25 -11.73 19.12
C ASP A 66 -19.99 -12.13 18.32
N SER A 67 -19.16 -13.04 18.84
CA SER A 67 -17.97 -13.52 18.12
C SER A 67 -18.33 -14.25 16.82
N LYS A 68 -19.39 -15.08 16.82
CA LYS A 68 -19.86 -15.78 15.61
C LYS A 68 -20.47 -14.82 14.59
N ALA A 69 -21.18 -13.78 15.04
CA ALA A 69 -21.72 -12.76 14.15
C ALA A 69 -20.60 -11.94 13.48
N GLN A 70 -19.56 -11.57 14.22
CA GLN A 70 -18.39 -10.85 13.72
C GLN A 70 -17.56 -11.71 12.74
N GLU A 71 -17.42 -13.01 13.01
CA GLU A 71 -16.77 -13.96 12.11
C GLU A 71 -17.55 -14.09 10.79
N HIS A 72 -18.87 -14.27 10.86
CA HIS A 72 -19.72 -14.39 9.68
C HIS A 72 -19.70 -13.14 8.80
N GLN A 73 -19.77 -11.94 9.41
CA GLN A 73 -19.66 -10.67 8.69
C GLN A 73 -18.31 -10.51 8.00
N SER A 74 -17.24 -10.99 8.64
CA SER A 74 -15.88 -10.91 8.12
C SER A 74 -15.63 -11.83 6.93
N ASP A 75 -16.13 -13.06 6.98
CA ASP A 75 -16.05 -13.99 5.86
C ASP A 75 -16.88 -13.53 4.66
N PHE A 76 -18.07 -12.94 4.88
CA PHE A 76 -18.88 -12.35 3.82
C PHE A 76 -18.14 -11.21 3.11
N TYR A 77 -17.46 -10.35 3.86
CA TYR A 77 -16.68 -9.24 3.32
C TYR A 77 -15.51 -9.72 2.43
N MET A 78 -14.79 -10.78 2.81
CA MET A 78 -13.73 -11.36 1.97
C MET A 78 -14.28 -12.14 0.78
N GLN A 79 -15.47 -12.76 0.91
CA GLN A 79 -16.15 -13.41 -0.21
C GLN A 79 -16.47 -12.40 -1.32
N GLN A 80 -16.99 -11.22 -0.99
CA GLN A 80 -17.28 -10.17 -1.99
C GLN A 80 -16.05 -9.78 -2.83
N ARG A 81 -14.87 -9.68 -2.20
CA ARG A 81 -13.62 -9.38 -2.92
C ARG A 81 -13.22 -10.48 -3.89
N ARG A 82 -13.38 -11.75 -3.47
CA ARG A 82 -13.11 -12.91 -4.32
C ARG A 82 -14.06 -12.97 -5.51
N ASP A 83 -15.36 -12.73 -5.27
CA ASP A 83 -16.38 -12.71 -6.32
C ASP A 83 -16.13 -11.59 -7.34
N ALA A 84 -15.69 -10.41 -6.88
CA ALA A 84 -15.31 -9.30 -7.75
C ALA A 84 -14.14 -9.67 -8.68
N ILE A 85 -13.08 -10.30 -8.14
CA ILE A 85 -11.96 -10.80 -8.95
C ILE A 85 -12.45 -11.84 -9.96
N ALA A 86 -13.21 -12.84 -9.52
CA ALA A 86 -13.71 -13.90 -10.41
C ALA A 86 -14.54 -13.32 -11.58
N LYS A 87 -15.43 -12.37 -11.28
CA LYS A 87 -16.24 -11.65 -12.27
C LYS A 87 -15.39 -10.82 -13.23
N ALA A 88 -14.35 -10.15 -12.74
CA ALA A 88 -13.44 -9.38 -13.58
C ALA A 88 -12.58 -10.28 -14.48
N CYS A 89 -12.07 -11.40 -13.95
CA CYS A 89 -11.29 -12.38 -14.70
C CYS A 89 -12.06 -13.00 -15.87
N ALA A 90 -13.36 -13.22 -15.72
CA ALA A 90 -14.22 -13.72 -16.81
C ALA A 90 -14.34 -12.75 -18.01
N ARG A 91 -13.99 -11.47 -17.82
CA ARG A 91 -14.10 -10.41 -18.85
C ARG A 91 -12.76 -9.99 -19.44
N LEU A 92 -11.67 -10.29 -18.75
CA LEU A 92 -10.33 -10.01 -19.25
C LEU A 92 -9.99 -11.01 -20.36
N PRO A 93 -9.29 -10.58 -21.42
CA PRO A 93 -8.81 -11.52 -22.43
C PRO A 93 -7.97 -12.61 -21.75
N PRO A 94 -7.95 -13.85 -22.28
CA PRO A 94 -7.01 -14.87 -21.82
C PRO A 94 -5.60 -14.27 -21.93
N GLN A 95 -5.05 -13.87 -20.80
CA GLN A 95 -3.73 -13.26 -20.78
C GLN A 95 -2.69 -14.37 -20.98
N ASP A 96 -1.46 -14.00 -21.34
CA ASP A 96 -0.29 -14.83 -21.00
C ASP A 96 -0.16 -14.85 -19.47
N ILE A 97 -1.05 -15.60 -18.83
CA ILE A 97 -1.05 -15.83 -17.39
C ILE A 97 0.22 -16.64 -17.14
N SER A 98 1.23 -15.95 -16.65
CA SER A 98 2.40 -16.61 -16.11
C SER A 98 1.94 -17.51 -14.96
N ARG A 99 1.98 -18.82 -15.18
CA ARG A 99 1.80 -19.85 -14.14
C ARG A 99 3.04 -19.97 -13.25
N ASN A 100 4.10 -19.22 -13.55
CA ASN A 100 5.32 -19.20 -12.78
C ASN A 100 5.10 -18.44 -11.46
N MET A 101 5.14 -19.17 -10.36
CA MET A 101 4.97 -18.65 -9.00
C MET A 101 6.29 -18.49 -8.24
N HIS A 102 7.45 -18.51 -8.89
CA HIS A 102 8.76 -18.38 -8.21
C HIS A 102 8.93 -17.07 -7.43
N HIS A 103 8.18 -16.02 -7.80
CA HIS A 103 8.16 -14.75 -7.04
C HIS A 103 7.35 -14.85 -5.74
N ALA A 104 6.41 -15.81 -5.65
CA ALA A 104 5.60 -16.00 -4.46
C ALA A 104 6.41 -16.62 -3.32
N MET A 105 6.08 -16.19 -2.11
CA MET A 105 6.60 -16.76 -0.87
C MET A 105 5.64 -17.83 -0.35
N THR A 106 6.15 -18.88 0.26
CA THR A 106 5.33 -19.98 0.81
C THR A 106 5.80 -20.36 2.21
N SER A 107 4.93 -20.99 2.99
CA SER A 107 5.34 -21.74 4.19
C SER A 107 4.64 -23.07 4.15
N ARG A 108 5.43 -24.16 4.03
CA ARG A 108 4.88 -25.52 4.04
C ARG A 108 4.38 -25.93 5.43
N LEU A 109 5.03 -25.41 6.49
CA LEU A 109 4.64 -25.63 7.88
C LEU A 109 3.24 -25.05 8.18
N HIS A 110 3.02 -23.80 7.78
CA HIS A 110 1.75 -23.09 8.02
C HIS A 110 0.77 -23.18 6.84
N ARG A 111 1.16 -23.89 5.78
CA ARG A 111 0.37 -24.14 4.56
C ARG A 111 -0.24 -22.87 3.96
N PHE A 112 0.56 -21.82 3.80
CA PHE A 112 0.11 -20.59 3.13
C PHE A 112 1.08 -20.14 2.04
N LEU A 113 0.57 -19.34 1.11
CA LEU A 113 1.32 -18.70 0.03
C LEU A 113 0.99 -17.20 0.00
N TYR A 114 1.99 -16.38 -0.28
CA TYR A 114 1.89 -14.93 -0.37
C TYR A 114 2.54 -14.44 -1.66
N CYS A 115 1.85 -13.61 -2.43
CA CYS A 115 2.49 -12.90 -3.54
C CYS A 115 2.98 -11.52 -3.06
N PRO A 116 4.31 -11.25 -3.05
CA PRO A 116 4.83 -9.96 -2.65
C PRO A 116 4.46 -8.86 -3.66
N VAL A 117 3.48 -8.03 -3.30
CA VAL A 117 3.17 -6.82 -4.06
C VAL A 117 4.03 -5.68 -3.56
N GLU A 118 5.04 -5.33 -4.35
CA GLU A 118 5.93 -4.24 -3.98
C GLU A 118 5.16 -2.92 -3.79
N LYS A 119 5.58 -2.13 -2.79
CA LYS A 119 4.93 -0.88 -2.36
C LYS A 119 3.53 -1.04 -1.73
N SER A 120 3.13 -2.27 -1.42
CA SER A 120 1.91 -2.66 -0.69
C SER A 120 2.23 -3.47 0.58
N ALA A 121 3.13 -2.93 1.41
CA ALA A 121 3.64 -3.59 2.62
C ALA A 121 4.45 -4.89 2.39
N SER A 122 5.06 -5.05 1.21
CA SER A 122 5.89 -6.23 0.87
C SER A 122 6.99 -6.52 1.91
N THR A 123 7.73 -5.50 2.36
CA THR A 123 8.78 -5.64 3.37
C THR A 123 8.24 -6.17 4.71
N PHE A 124 7.08 -5.69 5.17
CA PHE A 124 6.43 -6.20 6.39
C PHE A 124 6.12 -7.69 6.25
N TRP A 125 5.51 -8.10 5.14
CA TRP A 125 5.18 -9.51 4.92
C TRP A 125 6.42 -10.40 4.77
N ARG A 126 7.51 -9.92 4.15
CA ARG A 126 8.79 -10.65 4.09
C ARG A 126 9.36 -10.89 5.49
N ARG A 127 9.31 -9.88 6.37
CA ARG A 127 9.73 -10.00 7.77
C ARG A 127 8.80 -10.93 8.57
N PHE A 128 7.49 -10.84 8.33
CA PHE A 128 6.51 -11.76 8.90
C PHE A 128 6.84 -13.21 8.52
N MET A 129 7.14 -13.49 7.25
CA MET A 129 7.59 -14.83 6.82
C MET A 129 8.86 -15.27 7.52
N TYR A 130 9.82 -14.36 7.67
CA TYR A 130 11.08 -14.65 8.34
C TYR A 130 10.82 -15.11 9.77
N GLN A 131 10.06 -14.32 10.55
CA GLN A 131 9.74 -14.66 11.93
C GLN A 131 8.95 -15.96 12.02
N LEU A 132 7.95 -16.13 11.16
CA LEU A 132 7.06 -17.28 11.22
C LEU A 132 7.78 -18.59 10.89
N VAL A 133 8.75 -18.57 9.97
CA VAL A 133 9.46 -19.78 9.51
C VAL A 133 10.70 -20.06 10.33
N LEU A 134 11.44 -19.03 10.77
CA LEU A 134 12.78 -19.18 11.33
C LEU A 134 12.86 -18.90 12.84
N THR A 135 11.82 -18.34 13.44
CA THR A 135 11.85 -17.94 14.85
C THR A 135 10.71 -18.62 15.60
N GLN A 136 11.05 -19.46 16.57
CA GLN A 136 10.11 -20.20 17.39
C GLN A 136 10.41 -19.94 18.87
N PRO A 137 9.51 -19.29 19.64
CA PRO A 137 8.23 -18.71 19.20
C PRO A 137 8.42 -17.49 18.28
N MET A 138 7.45 -17.23 17.40
CA MET A 138 7.44 -16.06 16.51
C MET A 138 7.55 -14.76 17.32
N GLN A 139 8.50 -13.90 16.94
CA GLN A 139 8.67 -12.53 17.46
C GLN A 139 8.07 -11.49 16.49
N SER A 140 8.17 -10.20 16.84
CA SER A 140 7.57 -9.13 16.03
C SER A 140 8.26 -9.02 14.66
N PRO A 141 7.51 -8.87 13.55
CA PRO A 141 8.12 -8.64 12.23
C PRO A 141 9.11 -7.46 12.20
N PHE A 142 8.91 -6.45 13.04
CA PHE A 142 9.78 -5.28 13.10
C PHE A 142 11.15 -5.54 13.75
N ASP A 143 11.32 -6.68 14.42
CA ASP A 143 12.62 -7.06 15.02
C ASP A 143 13.61 -7.58 13.94
N VAL A 144 13.13 -7.82 12.72
CA VAL A 144 13.93 -8.26 11.58
C VAL A 144 14.31 -7.06 10.71
N SER A 145 15.60 -6.80 10.50
CA SER A 145 16.04 -5.71 9.62
C SER A 145 15.61 -5.91 8.16
N VAL A 146 15.43 -4.83 7.41
CA VAL A 146 15.18 -4.88 5.95
C VAL A 146 16.30 -5.64 5.24
N GLN A 147 17.55 -5.34 5.59
CA GLN A 147 18.72 -5.99 4.97
C GLN A 147 18.71 -7.51 5.18
N THR A 148 18.24 -8.01 6.33
CA THR A 148 18.14 -9.45 6.59
C THR A 148 17.24 -10.15 5.57
N VAL A 149 16.06 -9.58 5.26
CA VAL A 149 15.10 -10.23 4.36
C VAL A 149 15.46 -10.11 2.88
N TYR A 150 16.28 -9.14 2.50
CA TYR A 150 16.73 -8.95 1.11
C TYR A 150 18.14 -9.48 0.82
N SER A 151 18.97 -9.75 1.85
CA SER A 151 20.34 -10.27 1.68
C SER A 151 20.44 -11.76 1.31
N GLY A 152 19.32 -12.45 1.13
CA GLY A 152 19.32 -13.86 0.73
C GLY A 152 19.70 -14.85 1.84
N LYS A 153 19.90 -14.40 3.09
CA LYS A 153 20.03 -15.27 4.27
C LYS A 153 18.72 -15.99 4.64
N PHE A 154 17.68 -15.77 3.85
CA PHE A 154 16.43 -16.48 3.93
C PHE A 154 16.60 -17.85 3.24
N PRO A 155 16.39 -19.00 3.91
CA PRO A 155 16.46 -20.30 3.25
C PRO A 155 15.43 -20.39 2.11
N ILE A 156 15.90 -20.22 0.88
CA ILE A 156 15.07 -20.20 -0.34
C ILE A 156 14.20 -21.46 -0.42
N SER A 157 14.74 -22.61 -0.06
CA SER A 157 14.03 -23.90 -0.04
C SER A 157 12.81 -23.92 0.88
N GLN A 158 12.78 -23.08 1.92
CA GLN A 158 11.69 -23.06 2.90
C GLN A 158 10.58 -22.08 2.53
N VAL A 159 10.89 -21.06 1.72
CA VAL A 159 9.93 -19.97 1.45
C VAL A 159 9.71 -19.56 0.02
N GLN A 160 10.39 -20.15 -0.95
CA GLN A 160 10.03 -19.96 -2.35
C GLN A 160 9.21 -21.13 -2.85
N VAL A 161 8.32 -20.84 -3.78
CA VAL A 161 7.61 -21.87 -4.52
C VAL A 161 8.58 -22.52 -5.51
N THR A 162 8.82 -23.81 -5.34
CA THR A 162 9.67 -24.63 -6.20
C THR A 162 8.85 -25.62 -7.03
N GLU A 163 7.58 -25.81 -6.65
CA GLU A 163 6.62 -26.69 -7.28
C GLU A 163 6.20 -26.16 -8.67
N SER A 164 5.96 -27.09 -9.59
CA SER A 164 5.48 -26.83 -10.94
C SER A 164 4.45 -27.89 -11.36
N GLY A 165 3.68 -27.62 -12.42
CA GLY A 165 2.67 -28.54 -12.94
C GLY A 165 1.67 -29.00 -11.87
N GLU A 166 1.41 -30.30 -11.81
CA GLU A 166 0.44 -30.89 -10.87
C GLU A 166 0.80 -30.65 -9.39
N ALA A 167 2.10 -30.59 -9.06
CA ALA A 167 2.53 -30.30 -7.70
C ALA A 167 2.17 -28.87 -7.27
N LEU A 168 2.29 -27.91 -8.19
CA LEU A 168 1.87 -26.54 -7.96
C LEU A 168 0.34 -26.46 -7.79
N ASP A 169 -0.42 -27.13 -8.65
CA ASP A 169 -1.88 -27.14 -8.56
C ASP A 169 -2.36 -27.75 -7.22
N LYS A 170 -1.73 -28.84 -6.76
CA LYS A 170 -1.99 -29.43 -5.43
C LYS A 170 -1.66 -28.46 -4.28
N MET A 171 -0.57 -27.70 -4.39
CA MET A 171 -0.24 -26.66 -3.41
C MET A 171 -1.31 -25.55 -3.41
N LEU A 172 -1.65 -25.01 -4.58
CA LEU A 172 -2.62 -23.93 -4.73
C LEU A 172 -4.02 -24.31 -4.24
N LEU A 173 -4.43 -25.57 -4.41
CA LEU A 173 -5.70 -26.08 -3.88
C LEU A 173 -5.72 -26.16 -2.36
N SER A 174 -4.58 -26.53 -1.75
CA SER A 174 -4.55 -26.96 -0.35
C SER A 174 -3.97 -25.92 0.61
N PHE A 175 -3.41 -24.82 0.10
CA PHE A 175 -2.81 -23.74 0.89
C PHE A 175 -3.79 -22.55 1.07
N THR A 176 -3.58 -21.76 2.11
CA THR A 176 -4.17 -20.42 2.28
C THR A 176 -3.37 -19.43 1.42
N LYS A 177 -3.99 -18.80 0.42
CA LYS A 177 -3.28 -17.83 -0.44
C LYS A 177 -3.65 -16.42 -0.02
N MET A 178 -2.67 -15.54 0.17
CA MET A 178 -2.90 -14.16 0.53
C MET A 178 -2.27 -13.17 -0.46
N LEU A 179 -2.98 -12.09 -0.69
CA LEU A 179 -2.59 -10.98 -1.54
C LEU A 179 -2.91 -9.67 -0.81
N PHE A 180 -1.91 -8.81 -0.63
CA PHE A 180 -2.12 -7.47 -0.08
C PHE A 180 -1.83 -6.45 -1.17
N ILE A 181 -2.81 -5.61 -1.48
CA ILE A 181 -2.78 -4.69 -2.61
C ILE A 181 -2.90 -3.25 -2.16
N ARG A 182 -2.50 -2.35 -3.07
CA ARG A 182 -2.63 -0.91 -2.92
C ARG A 182 -3.17 -0.34 -4.21
N GLU A 183 -3.99 0.69 -4.07
CA GLU A 183 -4.52 1.46 -5.18
C GLU A 183 -3.38 1.92 -6.14
N PRO A 184 -3.48 1.69 -7.46
CA PRO A 184 -2.40 1.93 -8.42
C PRO A 184 -1.81 3.34 -8.41
N TYR A 185 -2.61 4.41 -8.34
CA TYR A 185 -2.11 5.79 -8.32
C TYR A 185 -1.27 6.06 -7.07
N SER A 186 -1.74 5.59 -5.92
CA SER A 186 -1.03 5.69 -4.64
C SER A 186 0.25 4.85 -4.62
N ARG A 187 0.24 3.71 -5.31
CA ARG A 187 1.39 2.82 -5.46
C ARG A 187 2.48 3.45 -6.33
N LEU A 188 2.09 4.08 -7.44
CA LEU A 188 3.00 4.76 -8.36
C LEU A 188 3.70 5.97 -7.69
N LEU A 189 2.95 6.80 -6.97
CA LEU A 189 3.55 7.89 -6.19
C LEU A 189 4.47 7.37 -5.08
N SER A 190 4.08 6.27 -4.41
CA SER A 190 4.92 5.63 -3.40
C SER A 190 6.26 5.14 -3.96
N ALA A 191 6.28 4.64 -5.21
CA ALA A 191 7.51 4.27 -5.90
C ALA A 191 8.36 5.52 -6.22
N TYR A 192 7.78 6.57 -6.80
CA TYR A 192 8.49 7.84 -7.04
C TYR A 192 9.13 8.42 -5.78
N VAL A 193 8.34 8.57 -4.71
CA VAL A 193 8.78 9.18 -3.45
C VAL A 193 9.91 8.36 -2.81
N ASP A 194 9.81 7.04 -2.86
CA ASP A 194 10.80 6.15 -2.25
C ASP A 194 12.07 5.98 -3.09
N LYS A 195 11.97 6.05 -4.42
CA LYS A 195 13.06 5.70 -5.34
C LYS A 195 13.78 6.90 -5.95
N LEU A 196 13.10 8.03 -6.09
CA LEU A 196 13.61 9.20 -6.82
C LEU A 196 13.61 10.47 -5.97
N LEU A 197 12.54 10.75 -5.21
CA LEU A 197 12.53 11.89 -4.30
C LEU A 197 13.52 11.68 -3.15
N ALA A 198 13.46 10.50 -2.52
CA ALA A 198 14.41 10.11 -1.48
C ALA A 198 15.85 10.06 -2.02
N PRO A 199 16.87 10.31 -1.17
CA PRO A 199 18.26 10.18 -1.56
C PRO A 199 18.59 8.76 -2.04
N ASN A 200 18.77 8.60 -3.36
CA ASN A 200 19.07 7.31 -3.94
C ASN A 200 19.88 7.44 -5.24
N PRO A 201 21.21 7.60 -5.14
CA PRO A 201 22.04 7.87 -6.31
C PRO A 201 22.08 6.73 -7.32
N ILE A 202 21.84 5.49 -6.89
CA ILE A 202 21.76 4.34 -7.80
C ILE A 202 20.49 4.46 -8.65
N LEU A 203 19.35 4.75 -8.03
CA LEU A 203 18.08 4.87 -8.77
C LEU A 203 17.94 6.20 -9.51
N TRP A 204 18.60 7.27 -9.09
CA TRP A 204 18.71 8.47 -9.92
C TRP A 204 19.40 8.13 -11.25
N SER A 205 20.47 7.34 -11.23
CA SER A 205 21.13 6.90 -12.45
C SER A 205 20.28 5.91 -13.25
N MET A 206 19.66 4.91 -12.61
CA MET A 206 18.93 3.86 -13.31
C MET A 206 17.53 4.27 -13.79
N TRP A 207 16.84 5.16 -13.08
CA TRP A 207 15.46 5.57 -13.38
C TRP A 207 15.38 7.07 -13.67
N GLY A 208 16.10 7.91 -12.94
CA GLY A 208 16.09 9.36 -13.12
C GLY A 208 16.63 9.77 -14.49
N LEU A 209 17.88 9.40 -14.81
CA LEU A 209 18.50 9.74 -16.09
C LEU A 209 17.68 9.24 -17.30
N PRO A 210 17.19 7.98 -17.36
CA PRO A 210 16.32 7.56 -18.46
C PRO A 210 15.00 8.33 -18.52
N SER A 211 14.41 8.70 -17.38
CA SER A 211 13.18 9.52 -17.36
C SER A 211 13.43 10.90 -17.96
N VAL A 212 14.56 11.54 -17.62
CA VAL A 212 14.96 12.83 -18.18
C VAL A 212 15.36 12.70 -19.66
N ALA A 213 16.00 11.61 -20.07
CA ALA A 213 16.33 11.35 -21.46
C ALA A 213 15.07 11.19 -22.34
N LEU A 214 13.96 10.70 -21.79
CA LEU A 214 12.69 10.70 -22.54
C LEU A 214 12.21 12.14 -22.89
N CYS A 215 12.81 13.18 -22.29
CA CYS A 215 12.51 14.60 -22.51
C CYS A 215 13.41 15.35 -23.51
N HIS A 216 14.15 14.68 -24.40
CA HIS A 216 15.06 15.35 -25.37
C HIS A 216 14.38 16.36 -26.35
N GLU A 217 13.05 16.46 -26.41
CA GLU A 217 12.34 17.50 -27.19
C GLU A 217 11.23 18.17 -26.36
N PRO A 218 11.54 19.21 -25.56
CA PRO A 218 10.53 19.91 -24.75
C PRO A 218 9.43 20.57 -25.60
N ALA A 219 9.76 20.99 -26.83
CA ALA A 219 8.82 21.63 -27.74
C ALA A 219 7.67 20.71 -28.20
N THR A 220 7.86 19.39 -28.17
CA THR A 220 6.85 18.38 -28.57
C THR A 220 6.31 17.59 -27.38
N LYS A 221 6.86 17.78 -26.17
CA LYS A 221 6.55 17.02 -24.95
C LYS A 221 6.18 17.94 -23.79
N PRO A 222 4.90 18.34 -23.66
CA PRO A 222 4.44 19.33 -22.67
C PRO A 222 4.57 18.88 -21.20
N TRP A 223 4.79 17.59 -20.96
CA TRP A 223 5.05 17.04 -19.63
C TRP A 223 6.53 17.16 -19.19
N CYS A 224 7.41 17.65 -20.06
CA CYS A 224 8.82 17.85 -19.74
C CYS A 224 9.05 19.18 -19.01
N LYS A 225 9.95 19.15 -18.01
CA LYS A 225 10.41 20.37 -17.35
C LYS A 225 11.19 21.23 -18.35
N ASP A 226 10.92 22.53 -18.39
CA ASP A 226 11.78 23.46 -19.12
C ASP A 226 13.14 23.55 -18.43
N ARG A 227 14.16 23.02 -19.12
CA ARG A 227 15.56 22.99 -18.65
C ARG A 227 16.38 24.15 -19.22
N SER A 228 15.78 25.02 -20.06
CA SER A 228 16.46 26.13 -20.73
C SER A 228 17.01 27.21 -19.76
N GLY A 229 16.38 27.39 -18.60
CA GLY A 229 16.86 28.27 -17.52
C GLY A 229 17.90 27.62 -16.60
N TYR A 230 17.84 26.30 -16.42
CA TYR A 230 18.70 25.55 -15.49
C TYR A 230 20.16 25.48 -15.96
N ILE A 231 20.38 25.30 -17.27
CA ILE A 231 21.71 25.31 -17.89
C ILE A 231 22.43 26.65 -17.65
N ARG A 232 21.68 27.76 -17.64
CA ARG A 232 22.21 29.12 -17.44
C ARG A 232 22.59 29.41 -15.99
N HIS A 233 21.97 28.73 -15.02
CA HIS A 233 22.26 28.92 -13.60
C HIS A 233 23.45 28.08 -13.13
N GLN A 234 23.65 26.86 -13.67
CA GLN A 234 24.82 26.04 -13.35
C GLN A 234 26.15 26.67 -13.79
N GLN A 235 26.15 27.40 -14.91
CA GLN A 235 27.33 28.17 -15.37
C GLN A 235 27.68 29.35 -14.43
N ASN A 236 26.73 29.81 -13.60
CA ASN A 236 26.91 30.93 -12.67
C ASN A 236 27.17 30.49 -11.21
N ILE A 237 26.95 29.22 -10.85
CA ILE A 237 27.15 28.70 -9.49
C ILE A 237 28.57 28.16 -9.27
N PHE A 238 29.28 27.78 -10.34
CA PHE A 238 30.67 27.33 -10.28
C PHE A 238 31.57 28.29 -11.07
N PRO A 239 32.20 29.29 -10.42
CA PRO A 239 33.29 30.03 -11.03
C PRO A 239 34.40 29.05 -11.41
N ALA A 240 34.99 29.22 -12.58
CA ALA A 240 36.15 28.46 -13.02
C ALA A 240 37.36 28.77 -12.11
N GLY A 241 37.49 28.06 -11.00
CA GLY A 241 38.61 28.23 -10.07
C GLY A 241 38.52 27.24 -8.91
N ASP A 242 39.45 26.30 -8.90
CA ASP A 242 39.97 25.61 -7.71
C ASP A 242 39.11 24.51 -7.05
N VAL A 243 38.68 23.50 -7.81
CA VAL A 243 38.55 22.12 -7.31
C VAL A 243 38.89 21.16 -8.44
N GLU A 244 39.82 20.22 -8.22
CA GLU A 244 40.09 19.13 -9.18
C GLU A 244 38.79 18.45 -9.61
N GLN A 245 38.49 18.54 -10.91
CA GLN A 245 37.25 18.09 -11.51
C GLN A 245 37.09 16.55 -11.39
N PRO A 246 35.91 16.04 -11.00
CA PRO A 246 35.52 14.69 -11.39
C PRO A 246 35.15 14.72 -12.88
N VAL A 247 35.86 13.92 -13.67
CA VAL A 247 35.71 13.74 -15.12
C VAL A 247 34.25 13.84 -15.58
N SER A 248 33.93 14.97 -16.20
CA SER A 248 32.70 15.26 -16.93
C SER A 248 32.63 14.36 -18.17
N LYS A 249 31.70 13.40 -18.20
CA LYS A 249 31.26 12.81 -19.46
C LYS A 249 30.31 13.78 -20.14
N VAL A 250 30.85 14.58 -21.04
CA VAL A 250 30.12 15.50 -21.93
C VAL A 250 29.23 14.67 -22.86
N GLY A 251 27.91 14.87 -22.78
CA GLY A 251 26.97 14.41 -23.79
C GLY A 251 27.10 15.24 -25.06
N LEU A 252 26.91 14.61 -26.22
CA LEU A 252 27.14 15.17 -27.57
C LEU A 252 26.19 16.32 -27.99
N ASP A 253 25.42 16.91 -27.08
CA ASP A 253 24.52 18.05 -27.39
C ASP A 253 24.80 19.32 -26.56
N GLY A 254 25.85 19.34 -25.74
CA GLY A 254 26.25 20.56 -25.02
C GLY A 254 25.24 21.06 -23.98
N THR A 255 24.22 20.27 -23.63
CA THR A 255 23.34 20.59 -22.51
C THR A 255 23.93 20.06 -21.20
N ALA A 256 24.03 20.92 -20.18
CA ALA A 256 24.40 20.51 -18.83
C ALA A 256 23.24 19.69 -18.22
N SER A 257 23.21 18.40 -18.55
CA SER A 257 22.44 17.41 -17.82
C SER A 257 23.06 17.29 -16.42
N THR A 258 22.25 17.41 -15.37
CA THR A 258 22.58 16.87 -14.05
C THR A 258 23.03 15.43 -14.24
N SER A 259 24.29 15.15 -13.95
CA SER A 259 24.91 13.86 -14.26
C SER A 259 24.32 12.69 -13.46
N CYS A 260 23.48 12.97 -12.47
CA CYS A 260 22.93 11.96 -11.57
C CYS A 260 21.46 11.61 -11.80
N GLY A 261 20.61 12.50 -12.33
CA GLY A 261 19.17 12.25 -12.53
C GLY A 261 18.30 12.47 -11.28
N GLU A 262 18.80 13.24 -10.31
CA GLU A 262 18.20 13.53 -9.01
C GLU A 262 17.06 14.55 -9.05
N ASP A 263 16.94 15.30 -10.15
CA ASP A 263 15.96 16.36 -10.38
C ASP A 263 14.77 15.91 -11.25
N VAL A 264 14.65 14.60 -11.47
CA VAL A 264 13.54 13.98 -12.20
C VAL A 264 12.19 14.34 -11.55
N THR A 265 11.29 14.85 -12.36
CA THR A 265 9.94 15.23 -11.94
C THR A 265 8.99 14.03 -11.95
N PHE A 266 7.85 14.15 -11.26
CA PHE A 266 6.82 13.10 -11.29
C PHE A 266 6.28 12.83 -12.70
N PRO A 267 5.96 13.83 -13.55
CA PRO A 267 5.57 13.59 -14.94
C PRO A 267 6.62 12.84 -15.78
N GLU A 268 7.90 13.20 -15.67
CA GLU A 268 9.00 12.51 -16.35
C GLU A 268 9.09 11.04 -15.91
N TYR A 269 9.01 10.79 -14.60
CA TYR A 269 8.98 9.45 -14.04
C TYR A 269 7.78 8.64 -14.54
N VAL A 270 6.57 9.21 -14.55
CA VAL A 270 5.36 8.51 -14.99
C VAL A 270 5.54 7.97 -16.40
N LYS A 271 6.18 8.73 -17.31
CA LYS A 271 6.42 8.27 -18.66
C LYS A 271 7.30 7.02 -18.71
N LEU A 272 8.42 7.00 -17.96
CA LEU A 272 9.26 5.81 -17.85
C LEU A 272 8.52 4.65 -17.16
N ALA A 273 7.69 4.99 -16.17
CA ALA A 273 6.94 4.04 -15.36
C ALA A 273 5.94 3.26 -16.21
N THR A 274 5.15 3.94 -17.05
CA THR A 274 4.11 3.31 -17.88
C THR A 274 4.67 2.60 -19.11
N THR A 275 5.76 3.12 -19.69
CA THR A 275 6.34 2.57 -20.93
C THR A 275 7.28 1.39 -20.69
N THR A 276 8.14 1.48 -19.68
CA THR A 276 9.24 0.52 -19.45
C THR A 276 9.07 -0.22 -18.12
N LEU A 277 9.01 0.50 -17.00
CA LEU A 277 9.11 -0.13 -15.66
C LEU A 277 7.91 -1.01 -15.33
N ALA A 278 6.71 -0.71 -15.84
CA ALA A 278 5.53 -1.56 -15.70
C ALA A 278 5.69 -2.98 -16.28
N ARG A 279 6.71 -3.19 -17.13
CA ARG A 279 7.03 -4.51 -17.72
C ARG A 279 8.24 -5.17 -17.07
N THR A 280 9.20 -4.38 -16.59
CA THR A 280 10.53 -4.88 -16.20
C THR A 280 10.82 -4.77 -14.72
N ASN A 281 10.00 -4.04 -13.94
CA ASN A 281 10.31 -3.76 -12.55
C ASN A 281 9.15 -4.05 -11.59
N ALA A 282 9.40 -4.89 -10.58
CA ALA A 282 8.40 -5.30 -9.61
C ALA A 282 7.75 -4.14 -8.83
N HIS A 283 8.45 -3.01 -8.61
CA HIS A 283 7.90 -1.86 -7.87
C HIS A 283 6.85 -1.07 -8.64
N VAL A 284 6.81 -1.21 -9.97
CA VAL A 284 5.89 -0.47 -10.86
C VAL A 284 4.99 -1.43 -11.65
N MET A 285 5.38 -2.69 -11.82
CA MET A 285 4.61 -3.71 -12.52
C MET A 285 3.18 -3.83 -11.98
N PRO A 286 2.16 -3.90 -12.85
CA PRO A 286 0.78 -4.16 -12.43
C PRO A 286 0.64 -5.43 -11.59
N ILE A 287 -0.23 -5.39 -10.61
CA ILE A 287 -0.45 -6.48 -9.64
C ILE A 287 -0.97 -7.73 -10.35
N TYR A 288 -1.87 -7.56 -11.32
CA TYR A 288 -2.44 -8.66 -12.10
C TYR A 288 -1.37 -9.47 -12.83
N ARG A 289 -0.31 -8.81 -13.32
CA ARG A 289 0.82 -9.44 -14.01
C ARG A 289 1.77 -10.12 -13.02
N MET A 290 2.02 -9.49 -11.88
CA MET A 290 2.95 -9.99 -10.87
C MET A 290 2.39 -11.18 -10.08
N CYS A 291 1.08 -11.21 -9.85
CA CYS A 291 0.43 -12.13 -8.91
C CYS A 291 -0.63 -13.04 -9.54
N SER A 292 -0.94 -12.89 -10.83
CA SER A 292 -1.87 -13.78 -11.57
C SER A 292 -3.18 -14.10 -10.82
N PRO A 293 -3.97 -13.11 -10.36
CA PRO A 293 -5.18 -13.34 -9.55
C PRO A 293 -6.30 -14.08 -10.29
N CYS A 294 -6.22 -14.20 -11.61
CA CYS A 294 -7.14 -15.01 -12.41
C CYS A 294 -6.77 -16.50 -12.46
N TYR A 295 -5.57 -16.86 -12.03
CA TYR A 295 -5.11 -18.26 -11.90
C TYR A 295 -5.02 -18.68 -10.43
N VAL A 296 -4.59 -17.77 -9.56
CA VAL A 296 -4.48 -18.02 -8.13
C VAL A 296 -5.77 -17.60 -7.43
N ASN A 297 -6.53 -18.57 -6.92
CA ASN A 297 -7.72 -18.30 -6.11
C ASN A 297 -7.34 -17.83 -4.69
N TYR A 298 -7.06 -16.54 -4.54
CA TYR A 298 -6.65 -15.96 -3.26
C TYR A 298 -7.71 -16.13 -2.16
N THR A 299 -7.29 -16.65 -1.01
CA THR A 299 -8.13 -16.83 0.18
C THR A 299 -8.38 -15.49 0.88
N VAL A 300 -7.35 -14.65 1.00
CA VAL A 300 -7.42 -13.31 1.61
C VAL A 300 -6.89 -12.29 0.61
N ILE A 301 -7.70 -11.27 0.33
CA ILE A 301 -7.35 -10.14 -0.54
C ILE A 301 -7.39 -8.89 0.33
N GLY A 302 -6.26 -8.54 0.94
CA GLY A 302 -6.13 -7.39 1.82
C GLY A 302 -5.87 -6.09 1.05
N HIS A 303 -6.45 -4.99 1.50
CA HIS A 303 -6.21 -3.65 0.97
C HIS A 303 -5.44 -2.83 2.01
N MET A 304 -4.54 -1.96 1.55
CA MET A 304 -3.81 -1.06 2.45
C MET A 304 -4.73 -0.14 3.27
N GLU A 305 -5.91 0.21 2.74
CA GLU A 305 -6.91 1.05 3.41
C GLU A 305 -7.61 0.33 4.56
N THR A 306 -7.64 -1.01 4.52
CA THR A 306 -8.29 -1.87 5.53
C THR A 306 -7.30 -2.86 6.15
N PHE A 307 -6.00 -2.49 6.17
CA PHE A 307 -4.89 -3.38 6.50
C PHE A 307 -5.12 -4.14 7.81
N ASP A 308 -5.35 -3.45 8.92
CA ASP A 308 -5.51 -4.05 10.25
C ASP A 308 -6.67 -5.05 10.28
N LYS A 309 -7.81 -4.66 9.68
CA LYS A 309 -8.98 -5.53 9.56
C LYS A 309 -8.63 -6.78 8.77
N ASP A 310 -7.98 -6.63 7.62
CA ASP A 310 -7.67 -7.73 6.72
C ASP A 310 -6.60 -8.67 7.29
N VAL A 311 -5.64 -8.15 8.06
CA VAL A 311 -4.68 -8.97 8.82
C VAL A 311 -5.40 -9.82 9.86
N ARG A 312 -6.34 -9.26 10.63
CA ARG A 312 -7.12 -10.03 11.62
C ARG A 312 -7.91 -11.19 11.01
N LEU A 313 -8.31 -11.08 9.74
CA LEU A 313 -8.97 -12.19 9.01
C LEU A 313 -8.00 -13.27 8.52
N LEU A 314 -6.74 -12.91 8.32
CA LEU A 314 -5.69 -13.82 7.89
C LEU A 314 -5.19 -14.68 9.04
N LEU A 315 -4.92 -14.08 10.20
CA LEU A 315 -4.17 -14.73 11.29
C LEU A 315 -4.75 -16.10 11.72
N PRO A 316 -6.08 -16.24 11.94
CA PRO A 316 -6.66 -17.54 12.26
C PRO A 316 -6.50 -18.59 11.15
N LYS A 317 -6.49 -18.16 9.88
CA LYS A 317 -6.37 -19.07 8.72
C LYS A 317 -4.96 -19.64 8.53
N ILE A 318 -3.98 -19.15 9.31
CA ILE A 318 -2.58 -19.61 9.30
C ILE A 318 -2.07 -20.02 10.69
N ASN A 319 -2.98 -20.16 11.66
CA ASN A 319 -2.70 -20.50 13.06
C ASN A 319 -1.69 -19.54 13.74
N VAL A 320 -1.84 -18.24 13.48
CA VAL A 320 -1.07 -17.18 14.15
C VAL A 320 -2.02 -16.36 15.02
N THR A 321 -1.54 -15.89 16.17
CA THR A 321 -2.30 -15.03 17.09
C THR A 321 -1.92 -13.56 16.91
N GLU A 322 -2.82 -12.65 17.27
CA GLU A 322 -2.56 -11.20 17.17
C GLU A 322 -1.37 -10.73 18.02
N SER A 323 -1.15 -11.36 19.17
CA SER A 323 -0.03 -11.04 20.07
C SER A 323 1.33 -11.36 19.46
N GLN A 324 1.43 -12.38 18.60
CA GLN A 324 2.67 -12.71 17.88
C GLN A 324 3.03 -11.65 16.83
N VAL A 325 2.01 -11.00 16.24
CA VAL A 325 2.20 -9.91 15.27
C VAL A 325 2.34 -8.55 15.95
N ASN A 326 1.84 -8.44 17.18
CA ASN A 326 1.83 -7.23 17.99
C ASN A 326 1.06 -6.08 17.32
N LEU A 327 -0.18 -6.37 16.90
CA LEU A 327 -1.04 -5.41 16.18
C LEU A 327 -1.25 -4.09 16.95
N GLU A 328 -1.27 -4.15 18.29
CA GLU A 328 -1.44 -2.95 19.14
C GLU A 328 -0.27 -1.96 19.02
N LYS A 329 0.96 -2.44 18.82
CA LYS A 329 2.16 -1.59 18.67
C LYS A 329 2.53 -1.34 17.21
N MET A 330 1.76 -1.86 16.27
CA MET A 330 2.06 -1.79 14.83
C MET A 330 2.21 -0.34 14.36
N ASP A 331 1.33 0.57 14.77
CA ASP A 331 1.40 2.00 14.39
C ASP A 331 2.74 2.64 14.77
N ALA A 332 3.19 2.45 16.01
CA ALA A 332 4.43 3.02 16.53
C ALA A 332 5.65 2.39 15.85
N ASN A 333 5.64 1.07 15.66
CA ASN A 333 6.70 0.36 14.98
C ASN A 333 6.82 0.77 13.50
N VAL A 334 5.70 0.93 12.80
CA VAL A 334 5.66 1.41 11.41
C VAL A 334 6.25 2.81 11.28
N ALA A 335 5.98 3.70 12.23
CA ALA A 335 6.54 5.04 12.22
C ALA A 335 8.06 5.03 12.43
N TYR A 336 8.54 4.30 13.43
CA TYR A 336 9.98 4.17 13.69
C TYR A 336 10.71 3.51 12.52
N ASP A 337 10.18 2.40 12.00
CA ASP A 337 10.70 1.68 10.84
C ASP A 337 10.77 2.59 9.61
N ALA A 338 9.73 3.39 9.34
CA ALA A 338 9.74 4.33 8.23
C ALA A 338 10.80 5.43 8.37
N ILE A 339 11.09 5.89 9.60
CA ILE A 339 12.15 6.85 9.90
C ILE A 339 13.52 6.20 9.69
N GLU A 340 13.73 5.03 10.31
CA GLU A 340 14.99 4.29 10.26
C GLU A 340 15.34 3.92 8.81
N ASP A 341 14.40 3.32 8.06
CA ASP A 341 14.55 3.01 6.63
C ASP A 341 14.88 4.24 5.77
N SER A 342 14.37 5.41 6.13
CA SER A 342 14.63 6.64 5.36
C SER A 342 16.04 7.19 5.62
N VAL A 343 16.61 6.90 6.79
CA VAL A 343 17.92 7.40 7.22
C VAL A 343 19.04 6.40 6.96
N HIS A 344 18.83 5.12 7.27
CA HIS A 344 19.87 4.08 7.34
C HIS A 344 20.78 4.08 6.10
N ASP A 345 20.20 3.86 4.92
CA ASP A 345 20.98 3.83 3.68
C ASP A 345 21.47 5.24 3.30
N SER A 346 20.56 6.22 3.29
CA SER A 346 20.82 7.60 2.85
C SER A 346 21.97 8.28 3.60
N MET A 347 22.14 7.98 4.89
CA MET A 347 23.18 8.54 5.77
C MET A 347 24.34 7.57 6.03
N SER A 348 24.33 6.39 5.42
CA SER A 348 25.47 5.47 5.47
C SER A 348 26.68 6.06 4.75
N LYS A 349 27.90 5.75 5.23
CA LYS A 349 29.15 6.34 4.70
C LYS A 349 29.31 6.15 3.18
N ALA A 350 28.95 4.98 2.67
CA ALA A 350 29.07 4.64 1.25
C ALA A 350 28.04 5.39 0.37
N TRP A 351 26.77 5.34 0.74
CA TRP A 351 25.68 5.98 -0.01
C TRP A 351 25.72 7.50 0.08
N LEU A 352 26.02 8.03 1.26
CA LEU A 352 26.14 9.47 1.46
C LEU A 352 27.27 10.01 0.58
N LYS A 353 28.44 9.36 0.55
CA LYS A 353 29.55 9.75 -0.35
C LYS A 353 29.12 9.82 -1.81
N GLN A 354 28.29 8.90 -2.27
CA GLN A 354 27.79 8.91 -3.65
C GLN A 354 26.72 10.00 -3.87
N SER A 355 25.81 10.19 -2.92
CA SER A 355 24.78 11.23 -2.98
C SER A 355 25.38 12.64 -3.00
N LEU A 356 26.48 12.84 -2.26
CA LEU A 356 27.20 14.11 -2.19
C LEU A 356 27.89 14.53 -3.50
N LYS A 357 28.00 13.61 -4.48
CA LYS A 357 28.43 13.97 -5.84
C LYS A 357 27.35 14.71 -6.63
N CYS A 358 26.10 14.64 -6.18
CA CYS A 358 24.92 15.12 -6.90
C CYS A 358 24.20 16.24 -6.12
N ILE A 359 24.08 16.08 -4.80
CA ILE A 359 23.33 17.00 -3.93
C ILE A 359 24.08 17.28 -2.63
N SER A 360 23.75 18.40 -1.96
CA SER A 360 24.33 18.71 -0.66
C SER A 360 23.81 17.80 0.47
N LYS A 361 24.55 17.72 1.58
CA LYS A 361 24.08 16.99 2.77
C LYS A 361 22.78 17.56 3.35
N LEU A 362 22.59 18.89 3.25
CA LEU A 362 21.34 19.52 3.65
C LEU A 362 20.16 19.04 2.77
N GLU A 363 20.39 18.91 1.46
CA GLU A 363 19.37 18.39 0.54
C GLU A 363 19.03 16.92 0.81
N VAL A 364 20.01 16.09 1.21
CA VAL A 364 19.76 14.72 1.69
C VAL A 364 18.79 14.73 2.87
N VAL A 365 19.06 15.56 3.88
CA VAL A 365 18.20 15.69 5.08
C VAL A 365 16.81 16.22 4.72
N ARG A 366 16.72 17.26 3.86
CA ARG A 366 15.44 17.83 3.40
C ARG A 366 14.59 16.82 2.64
N ARG A 367 15.20 16.01 1.77
CA ARG A 367 14.50 14.94 1.03
C ARG A 367 13.97 13.85 1.95
N ILE A 368 14.75 13.44 2.96
CA ILE A 368 14.30 12.51 4.01
C ILE A 368 13.10 13.08 4.77
N TRP A 369 13.21 14.35 5.19
CA TRP A 369 12.13 15.06 5.88
C TRP A 369 10.86 15.11 5.03
N ARG A 370 10.98 15.55 3.78
CA ARG A 370 9.84 15.66 2.87
C ARG A 370 9.22 14.29 2.55
N LYS A 371 10.03 13.24 2.38
CA LYS A 371 9.54 11.85 2.24
C LYS A 371 8.63 11.47 3.42
N LEU A 372 9.05 11.76 4.65
CA LEU A 372 8.28 11.43 5.85
C LEU A 372 7.00 12.29 5.97
N GLN A 373 7.04 13.55 5.55
CA GLN A 373 5.83 14.37 5.44
C GLN A 373 4.86 13.81 4.39
N ILE A 374 5.30 13.53 3.16
CA ILE A 374 4.43 12.99 2.10
C ILE A 374 3.81 11.64 2.51
N ARG A 375 4.55 10.82 3.27
CA ARG A 375 4.04 9.54 3.80
C ARG A 375 3.09 9.70 5.00
N GLY A 376 3.04 10.89 5.59
CA GLY A 376 2.21 11.26 6.74
C GLY A 376 2.73 10.74 8.08
N PHE A 377 4.06 10.69 8.25
CA PHE A 377 4.71 10.43 9.54
C PHE A 377 5.11 11.72 10.25
N ILE A 378 5.44 12.77 9.49
CA ILE A 378 5.74 14.09 10.04
C ILE A 378 4.68 15.08 9.55
N SER A 379 4.11 15.87 10.46
CA SER A 379 3.16 16.92 10.11
C SER A 379 3.82 18.00 9.26
N TRP A 380 3.10 18.52 8.27
CA TRP A 380 3.56 19.66 7.46
C TRP A 380 3.82 20.92 8.32
N ARG A 381 3.17 21.03 9.49
CA ARG A 381 3.35 22.15 10.44
C ARG A 381 4.73 22.18 11.08
N ILE A 382 5.40 21.03 11.11
CA ILE A 382 6.71 20.88 11.74
C ILE A 382 7.76 21.06 10.66
N LYS A 383 8.64 22.03 10.86
CA LYS A 383 9.65 22.45 9.89
C LYS A 383 11.04 21.97 10.29
N PRO A 384 11.95 21.75 9.32
CA PRO A 384 13.35 21.45 9.63
C PRO A 384 14.01 22.52 10.52
N SER A 385 13.61 23.79 10.38
CA SER A 385 14.09 24.91 11.21
C SER A 385 13.75 24.76 12.69
N ASP A 386 12.66 24.07 13.05
CA ASP A 386 12.25 23.85 14.44
C ASP A 386 13.24 22.94 15.21
N PHE A 387 14.17 22.32 14.48
CA PHE A 387 15.21 21.43 14.97
C PHE A 387 16.63 21.93 14.62
N ASN A 388 16.76 23.19 14.20
CA ASN A 388 18.02 23.78 13.74
C ASN A 388 18.69 22.96 12.63
N LEU A 389 17.93 22.44 11.66
CA LEU A 389 18.48 21.71 10.51
C LEU A 389 18.89 22.70 9.39
N ASP A 390 19.95 23.45 9.64
CA ASP A 390 20.59 24.39 8.71
C ASP A 390 21.86 23.81 8.07
N HIS A 391 22.50 24.57 7.17
CA HIS A 391 23.72 24.11 6.49
C HIS A 391 24.85 23.72 7.46
N LEU A 392 25.08 24.45 8.56
CA LEU A 392 26.23 24.23 9.44
C LEU A 392 26.00 23.05 10.38
N SER A 393 24.81 22.97 10.97
CA SER A 393 24.38 21.90 11.86
C SER A 393 24.38 20.52 11.19
N VAL A 394 23.97 20.43 9.92
CA VAL A 394 23.90 19.13 9.23
C VAL A 394 25.25 18.60 8.78
N LEU A 395 26.29 19.43 8.66
CA LEU A 395 27.61 19.00 8.15
C LEU A 395 28.17 17.82 8.94
N ASN A 396 28.10 17.88 10.27
CA ASN A 396 28.65 16.86 11.17
C ASN A 396 27.60 15.87 11.69
N MET A 397 26.33 16.01 11.29
CA MET A 397 25.25 15.14 11.74
C MET A 397 25.39 13.72 11.17
N ASP A 398 25.30 12.71 12.02
CA ASP A 398 25.26 11.30 11.60
C ASP A 398 23.81 10.77 11.51
N GLY A 399 23.66 9.55 10.99
CA GLY A 399 22.35 8.90 10.87
C GLY A 399 21.61 8.78 12.21
N PRO A 400 22.23 8.24 13.27
CA PRO A 400 21.59 8.14 14.60
C PRO A 400 21.13 9.48 15.18
N ALA A 401 21.90 10.55 15.03
CA ALA A 401 21.47 11.89 15.44
C ALA A 401 20.23 12.36 14.65
N LEU A 402 20.21 12.14 13.33
CA LEU A 402 19.07 12.48 12.49
C LEU A 402 17.82 11.65 12.86
N ILE A 403 17.96 10.35 13.16
CA ILE A 403 16.85 9.50 13.62
C ILE A 403 16.21 10.08 14.89
N LYS A 404 17.01 10.50 15.87
CA LYS A 404 16.48 11.11 17.11
C LYS A 404 15.65 12.36 16.83
N VAL A 405 16.11 13.21 15.91
CA VAL A 405 15.39 14.41 15.47
C VAL A 405 14.05 14.03 14.82
N LEU A 406 14.07 13.09 13.87
CA LEU A 406 12.87 12.66 13.14
C LEU A 406 11.85 11.94 14.04
N VAL A 407 12.32 11.15 15.02
CA VAL A 407 11.46 10.52 16.04
C VAL A 407 10.78 11.59 16.90
N SER A 408 11.50 12.64 17.28
CA SER A 408 10.91 13.77 18.01
C SER A 408 9.85 14.51 17.17
N ALA A 409 10.14 14.75 15.89
CA ALA A 409 9.17 15.35 14.95
C ALA A 409 7.92 14.49 14.75
N ASN A 410 8.08 13.18 14.61
CA ASN A 410 6.96 12.23 14.55
C ASN A 410 6.15 12.23 15.86
N GLY A 411 6.81 12.28 17.03
CA GLY A 411 6.12 12.38 18.33
C GLY A 411 5.27 13.64 18.49
N ARG A 412 5.65 14.75 17.83
CA ARG A 412 4.85 15.99 17.76
C ARG A 412 3.74 15.94 16.71
N SER A 413 3.68 14.90 15.88
CA SER A 413 2.72 14.75 14.77
C SER A 413 1.47 13.97 15.21
N SER A 414 0.67 14.55 16.11
CA SER A 414 -0.46 13.84 16.76
C SER A 414 -1.77 13.83 15.96
N ASN A 415 -1.99 14.79 15.06
CA ASN A 415 -3.27 14.93 14.34
C ASN A 415 -3.37 13.95 13.15
N LYS A 416 -3.86 12.73 13.40
CA LYS A 416 -4.04 11.69 12.37
C LYS A 416 -4.92 12.12 11.20
N THR A 417 -5.92 12.99 11.42
CA THR A 417 -6.81 13.48 10.35
C THR A 417 -6.06 14.40 9.38
N GLU A 418 -5.26 15.32 9.92
CA GLU A 418 -4.41 16.21 9.12
C GLU A 418 -3.30 15.45 8.39
N LEU A 419 -2.69 14.45 9.03
CA LEU A 419 -1.72 13.55 8.38
C LEU A 419 -2.34 12.79 7.20
N LYS A 420 -3.62 12.35 7.31
CA LYS A 420 -4.35 11.76 6.19
C LYS A 420 -4.63 12.79 5.09
N LEU A 421 -4.98 14.02 5.47
CA LEU A 421 -5.26 15.10 4.53
C LEU A 421 -4.03 15.49 3.72
N GLN A 422 -2.87 15.69 4.36
CA GLN A 422 -1.64 16.08 3.66
C GLN A 422 -1.19 14.97 2.68
N LYS A 423 -1.33 13.68 3.05
CA LYS A 423 -1.07 12.56 2.12
C LYS A 423 -1.95 12.64 0.88
N LYS A 424 -3.25 12.91 1.08
CA LYS A 424 -4.20 13.07 -0.03
C LYS A 424 -3.87 14.29 -0.88
N GLN A 425 -3.41 15.39 -0.28
CA GLN A 425 -3.01 16.58 -1.00
C GLN A 425 -1.72 16.37 -1.81
N ALA A 426 -0.71 15.72 -1.25
CA ALA A 426 0.51 15.36 -1.99
C ALA A 426 0.19 14.45 -3.19
N LEU A 427 -0.75 13.51 -3.03
CA LEU A 427 -1.25 12.69 -4.13
C LEU A 427 -1.91 13.55 -5.21
N LYS A 428 -2.87 14.40 -4.84
CA LYS A 428 -3.53 15.32 -5.78
C LYS A 428 -2.53 16.21 -6.51
N GLU A 429 -1.58 16.79 -5.79
CA GLU A 429 -0.56 17.67 -6.37
C GLU A 429 0.32 16.93 -7.37
N ALA A 430 0.79 15.72 -7.05
CA ALA A 430 1.54 14.91 -8.00
C ALA A 430 0.77 14.68 -9.31
N TYR A 431 -0.51 14.30 -9.21
CA TYR A 431 -1.34 14.00 -10.38
C TYR A 431 -1.83 15.25 -11.13
N SER A 432 -1.89 16.40 -10.46
CA SER A 432 -2.20 17.69 -11.11
C SER A 432 -1.11 18.14 -12.08
N LEU A 433 0.11 17.61 -11.96
CA LEU A 433 1.23 17.88 -12.87
C LEU A 433 1.15 17.07 -14.17
N LEU A 434 0.26 16.07 -14.24
CA LEU A 434 0.18 15.18 -15.40
C LEU A 434 -0.74 15.74 -16.47
N GLN A 435 -0.38 15.47 -17.72
CA GLN A 435 -1.22 15.73 -18.87
C GLN A 435 -2.31 14.64 -19.05
N PRO A 436 -3.42 14.92 -19.75
CA PRO A 436 -4.50 13.95 -19.95
C PRO A 436 -4.06 12.64 -20.61
N ASP A 437 -3.08 12.68 -21.52
CA ASP A 437 -2.48 11.51 -22.16
C ASP A 437 -1.71 10.65 -21.15
N GLN A 438 -0.95 11.26 -20.24
CA GLN A 438 -0.25 10.53 -19.17
C GLN A 438 -1.22 9.85 -18.20
N LEU A 439 -2.33 10.52 -17.84
CA LEU A 439 -3.40 9.92 -17.04
C LEU A 439 -4.07 8.74 -17.76
N LYS A 440 -4.25 8.86 -19.08
CA LYS A 440 -4.73 7.77 -19.93
C LYS A 440 -3.72 6.61 -19.97
N GLU A 441 -2.43 6.87 -20.10
CA GLU A 441 -1.39 5.83 -20.09
C GLU A 441 -1.38 5.04 -18.78
N ILE A 442 -1.55 5.71 -17.64
CA ILE A 442 -1.71 5.03 -16.34
C ILE A 442 -2.97 4.16 -16.36
N SER A 443 -4.10 4.72 -16.82
CA SER A 443 -5.38 4.02 -16.91
C SER A 443 -5.30 2.76 -17.79
N ASP A 444 -4.56 2.82 -18.89
CA ASP A 444 -4.37 1.71 -19.82
C ASP A 444 -3.39 0.67 -19.24
N THR A 445 -2.29 1.11 -18.63
CA THR A 445 -1.26 0.24 -18.05
C THR A 445 -1.77 -0.56 -16.85
N PHE A 446 -2.54 0.09 -15.97
CA PHE A 446 -3.05 -0.49 -14.73
C PHE A 446 -4.55 -0.84 -14.79
N GLY A 447 -5.17 -0.74 -15.97
CA GLY A 447 -6.59 -1.02 -16.21
C GLY A 447 -7.12 -2.31 -15.57
N PRO A 448 -6.42 -3.45 -15.74
CA PRO A 448 -6.84 -4.69 -15.11
C PRO A 448 -6.81 -4.63 -13.58
N ASP A 449 -5.82 -3.96 -12.97
CA ASP A 449 -5.76 -3.81 -11.50
C ASP A 449 -6.96 -3.02 -10.98
N PHE A 450 -7.33 -1.93 -11.66
CA PHE A 450 -8.52 -1.16 -11.26
C PHE A 450 -9.78 -2.01 -11.26
N THR A 451 -9.94 -2.83 -12.30
CA THR A 451 -11.12 -3.68 -12.49
C THR A 451 -11.15 -4.85 -11.51
N LEU A 452 -10.04 -5.57 -11.37
CA LEU A 452 -9.92 -6.76 -10.53
C LEU A 452 -10.16 -6.44 -9.06
N PHE A 453 -9.67 -5.29 -8.61
CA PHE A 453 -9.64 -4.93 -7.20
C PHE A 453 -10.62 -3.84 -6.80
N GLY A 454 -11.52 -3.44 -7.71
CA GLY A 454 -12.59 -2.47 -7.43
C GLY A 454 -12.08 -1.06 -7.13
N PHE A 455 -10.95 -0.66 -7.72
CA PHE A 455 -10.45 0.71 -7.61
C PHE A 455 -11.03 1.61 -8.71
N GLN A 456 -11.07 2.91 -8.46
CA GLN A 456 -11.54 3.88 -9.45
C GLN A 456 -10.46 4.12 -10.51
N GLN A 457 -10.70 3.71 -11.75
CA GLN A 457 -9.78 3.95 -12.87
C GLN A 457 -9.65 5.44 -13.22
N ARG A 458 -10.70 6.23 -13.01
CA ARG A 458 -10.67 7.69 -13.13
C ARG A 458 -11.25 8.31 -11.86
N PRO A 459 -10.42 8.58 -10.84
CA PRO A 459 -10.88 9.21 -9.62
C PRO A 459 -11.43 10.60 -9.93
N LYS A 460 -12.65 10.91 -9.46
CA LYS A 460 -13.26 12.25 -9.61
C LYS A 460 -12.32 13.37 -9.16
N ALA A 461 -11.51 13.08 -8.14
CA ALA A 461 -10.50 13.99 -7.60
C ALA A 461 -9.46 14.47 -8.63
N PHE A 462 -9.32 13.80 -9.78
CA PHE A 462 -8.40 14.18 -10.85
C PHE A 462 -9.08 14.91 -12.02
N GLU A 463 -10.41 14.95 -12.07
CA GLU A 463 -11.17 15.68 -13.10
C GLU A 463 -11.26 17.18 -12.77
N ASP A 464 -11.12 17.54 -11.49
CA ASP A 464 -11.25 18.91 -10.98
C ASP A 464 -9.97 19.77 -11.10
N PHE A 465 -8.85 19.24 -11.62
CA PHE A 465 -7.58 19.99 -11.71
C PHE A 465 -7.62 21.20 -12.65
N SER A 466 -8.59 21.22 -13.58
CA SER A 466 -8.81 22.33 -14.52
C SER A 466 -9.56 23.52 -13.92
N ARG A 467 -10.06 23.40 -12.69
CA ARG A 467 -10.74 24.51 -12.00
C ARG A 467 -9.70 25.44 -11.38
N ALA A 468 -9.98 26.74 -11.39
CA ALA A 468 -9.20 27.80 -10.75
C ALA A 468 -8.94 27.58 -9.24
N ASP A 469 -9.54 26.54 -8.65
CA ASP A 469 -9.51 26.22 -7.22
C ASP A 469 -8.43 25.20 -6.82
N PHE A 470 -7.64 24.64 -7.75
CA PHE A 470 -6.55 23.73 -7.36
C PHE A 470 -5.41 24.49 -6.67
N ILE A 471 -5.21 24.20 -5.38
CA ILE A 471 -4.16 24.82 -4.57
C ILE A 471 -2.88 23.97 -4.64
N ASN A 472 -1.86 24.50 -5.32
CA ASN A 472 -0.51 23.95 -5.24
C ASN A 472 0.11 24.30 -3.88
N THR A 473 0.46 23.30 -3.09
CA THR A 473 1.04 23.46 -1.75
C THR A 473 2.56 23.35 -1.75
N GLY A 474 3.16 22.88 -2.84
CA GLY A 474 4.59 22.63 -2.97
C GLY A 474 5.02 21.33 -2.28
N ALA A 475 4.15 20.33 -2.18
CA ALA A 475 4.46 19.01 -1.64
C ALA A 475 5.65 18.34 -2.34
N LEU A 476 5.79 18.53 -3.66
CA LEU A 476 6.91 17.99 -4.44
C LEU A 476 8.03 19.02 -4.72
N ASP A 477 7.89 20.25 -4.22
CA ASP A 477 8.91 21.30 -4.33
C ASP A 477 9.88 21.22 -3.14
N LEU A 478 11.10 20.76 -3.40
CA LEU A 478 12.15 20.57 -2.39
C LEU A 478 12.92 21.86 -2.07
N SER A 479 12.71 22.93 -2.85
CA SER A 479 13.44 24.20 -2.65
C SER A 479 12.91 25.02 -1.46
N LYS A 480 11.71 24.70 -0.98
CA LYS A 480 11.00 25.43 0.08
C LYS A 480 10.30 24.47 1.03
N ASP A 481 9.94 24.96 2.21
CA ASP A 481 9.10 24.23 3.14
C ASP A 481 7.68 24.00 2.58
N TRP A 482 7.08 22.87 2.94
CA TRP A 482 5.72 22.55 2.52
C TRP A 482 4.72 23.29 3.40
N SER A 483 3.79 24.03 2.79
CA SER A 483 2.70 24.70 3.51
C SER A 483 1.34 24.27 2.98
N MET A 484 0.50 23.79 3.90
CA MET A 484 -0.91 23.43 3.64
C MET A 484 -1.88 24.54 4.10
N GLU A 485 -1.40 25.72 4.51
CA GLU A 485 -2.22 26.80 5.07
C GLU A 485 -3.36 27.25 4.14
N ARG A 486 -3.16 27.14 2.82
CA ARG A 486 -4.20 27.50 1.84
C ARG A 486 -5.29 26.44 1.65
N VAL A 487 -5.06 25.21 2.12
CA VAL A 487 -5.96 24.06 1.97
C VAL A 487 -6.85 23.85 3.21
N LEU A 488 -6.39 24.32 4.37
CA LEU A 488 -7.14 24.34 5.63
C LEU A 488 -7.93 25.64 5.75
#